data_AF-A0A9E3QF88-F1
#
_entry.id   AF-A0A9E3QF88-F1
#
_cell.length_a   1.000
_cell.length_b   1.000
_cell.length_c   1.000
_cell.angle_alpha   90.00
_cell.angle_beta   90.00
_cell.angle_gamma   90.00
#
_symmetry.space_group_name_H-M   'P 1'
#
loop_
_entity.id
_entity.type
_entity.pdbx_description
1 polymer ?
#
loop_
_entity_poly.entity_id
_entity_poly.type
_entity_poly.pdbx_seq_one_letter_code
_entity_poly.pdbx_strand_id
1 'polypeptide(L)'
;MPRATCRCGQLLIAPDEGSARVICPRCGARVRIRRKRPGSTDEGDGYIRFSCPCGRRLKVSAVDRPAFGKCPDCGRVVPVPERSTPLPPSHPESPTEELCDADLALLDRWASGHLARADASEEAAETEAIPTPTRTRSEVGLRVCPGCGRPVHLGASTCRECGTPVPRR
;
A
#
# COMPACT_ATOMS: atom_id res chain seq x y z
N MET A 1 -16.48 -7.10 -17.04
CA MET A 1 -15.40 -7.85 -17.70
C MET A 1 -14.28 -8.15 -16.70
N PRO A 2 -14.07 -9.42 -16.32
CA PRO A 2 -12.97 -9.79 -15.44
C PRO A 2 -11.63 -9.52 -16.12
N ARG A 3 -10.78 -8.73 -15.48
CA ARG A 3 -9.42 -8.42 -15.93
C ARG A 3 -8.45 -9.35 -15.20
N ALA A 4 -7.58 -10.03 -15.95
CA ALA A 4 -6.51 -10.82 -15.38
C ALA A 4 -5.17 -10.38 -15.98
N THR A 5 -4.13 -10.34 -15.16
CA THR A 5 -2.79 -9.96 -15.62
C THR A 5 -1.94 -11.21 -15.78
N CYS A 6 -1.34 -11.37 -16.97
CA CYS A 6 -0.37 -12.42 -17.19
C CYS A 6 0.95 -12.11 -16.46
N ARG A 7 1.78 -13.13 -16.20
CA ARG A 7 3.12 -12.95 -15.61
C ARG A 7 4.04 -12.03 -16.42
N CYS A 8 3.81 -11.89 -17.73
CA CYS A 8 4.54 -10.97 -18.60
C CYS A 8 4.00 -9.53 -18.57
N GLY A 9 3.07 -9.21 -17.68
CA GLY A 9 2.45 -7.89 -17.54
C GLY A 9 1.31 -7.61 -18.51
N GLN A 10 1.06 -8.47 -19.49
CA GLN A 10 -0.05 -8.27 -20.44
C GLN A 10 -1.41 -8.40 -19.75
N LEU A 11 -2.28 -7.40 -19.94
CA LEU A 11 -3.68 -7.46 -19.54
C LEU A 11 -4.46 -8.40 -20.47
N LEU A 12 -5.18 -9.34 -19.88
CA LEU A 12 -6.04 -10.29 -20.58
C LEU A 12 -7.50 -9.94 -20.33
N ILE A 13 -8.27 -9.82 -21.42
CA ILE A 13 -9.71 -9.66 -21.40
C ILE A 13 -10.31 -11.05 -21.59
N ALA A 14 -10.96 -11.57 -20.55
CA ALA A 14 -11.63 -12.87 -20.66
C ALA A 14 -13.08 -12.69 -21.10
N PRO A 15 -13.57 -13.46 -22.08
CA PRO A 15 -15.00 -13.49 -22.40
C PRO A 15 -15.78 -14.09 -21.22
N ASP A 16 -16.94 -13.50 -20.91
CA ASP A 16 -17.75 -13.85 -19.74
C ASP A 16 -18.23 -15.32 -19.77
N GLU A 17 -18.35 -15.95 -20.93
CA GLU A 17 -18.73 -17.38 -21.12
C GLU A 17 -17.56 -18.30 -21.53
N GLY A 18 -16.31 -17.86 -21.44
CA GLY A 18 -15.15 -18.65 -21.89
C GLY A 18 -14.44 -19.44 -20.80
N SER A 19 -13.95 -20.63 -21.15
CA SER A 19 -13.15 -21.55 -20.33
C SER A 19 -12.24 -20.87 -19.29
N ALA A 20 -12.07 -21.52 -18.13
CA ALA A 20 -11.31 -21.00 -16.98
C ALA A 20 -9.81 -20.70 -17.24
N ARG A 21 -9.32 -20.89 -18.47
CA ARG A 21 -7.93 -20.67 -18.88
C ARG A 21 -7.87 -19.91 -20.19
N VAL A 22 -7.15 -18.80 -20.21
CA VAL A 22 -6.91 -17.99 -21.41
C VAL A 22 -5.42 -18.05 -21.76
N ILE A 23 -5.09 -18.15 -23.04
CA ILE A 23 -3.71 -18.13 -23.53
C ILE A 23 -3.29 -16.67 -23.69
N CYS A 24 -2.15 -16.29 -23.09
CA CYS A 24 -1.62 -14.96 -23.24
C CYS A 24 -1.06 -14.75 -24.67
N PRO A 25 -1.46 -13.71 -25.41
CA PRO A 25 -0.97 -13.48 -26.77
C PRO A 25 0.50 -13.07 -26.81
N ARG A 26 1.03 -12.52 -25.71
CA ARG A 26 2.42 -12.03 -25.66
C ARG A 26 3.44 -13.13 -25.36
N CYS A 27 3.09 -14.14 -24.57
CA CYS A 27 4.05 -15.16 -24.10
C CYS A 27 3.55 -16.61 -24.23
N GLY A 28 2.33 -16.83 -24.74
CA GLY A 28 1.75 -18.16 -24.89
C GLY A 28 1.36 -18.87 -23.58
N ALA A 29 1.56 -18.23 -22.43
CA ALA A 29 1.24 -18.85 -21.13
C ALA A 29 -0.27 -19.12 -20.98
N ARG A 30 -0.62 -20.31 -20.49
CA ARG A 30 -1.99 -20.70 -20.14
C ARG A 30 -2.35 -20.12 -18.76
N VAL A 31 -2.98 -18.95 -18.73
CA VAL A 31 -3.34 -18.23 -17.51
C VAL A 31 -4.71 -18.72 -17.00
N ARG A 32 -4.76 -19.23 -15.77
CA ARG A 32 -6.03 -19.59 -15.11
C ARG A 32 -6.67 -18.33 -14.53
N ILE A 33 -7.88 -18.02 -14.99
CA ILE A 33 -8.62 -16.85 -14.51
C ILE A 33 -9.51 -17.29 -13.34
N ARG A 34 -9.19 -16.82 -12.14
CA ARG A 34 -10.04 -17.01 -10.96
C ARG A 34 -11.19 -16.01 -11.07
N ARG A 35 -12.33 -16.47 -11.58
CA ARG A 35 -13.57 -15.68 -11.54
C ARG A 35 -13.98 -15.56 -10.08
N LYS A 36 -14.05 -14.33 -9.56
CA LYS A 36 -14.76 -14.06 -8.31
C LYS A 36 -16.21 -14.48 -8.56
N ARG A 37 -16.74 -15.41 -7.75
CA ARG A 37 -18.13 -15.85 -7.92
C ARG A 37 -19.00 -14.59 -7.75
N PRO A 38 -19.97 -14.30 -8.63
CA PRO A 38 -20.92 -13.23 -8.36
C PRO A 38 -21.67 -13.62 -7.07
N GLY A 39 -21.38 -12.93 -5.97
CA GLY A 39 -21.84 -13.30 -4.62
C GLY A 39 -20.75 -13.67 -3.61
N SER A 40 -19.48 -13.84 -4.02
CA SER A 40 -18.36 -13.94 -3.08
C SER A 40 -17.73 -12.55 -2.87
N THR A 41 -18.46 -11.64 -2.24
CA THR A 41 -17.77 -10.60 -1.45
C THR A 41 -17.03 -11.34 -0.34
N ASP A 42 -15.79 -10.95 -0.05
CA ASP A 42 -15.01 -11.46 1.09
C ASP A 42 -15.65 -11.04 2.45
N GLU A 43 -16.92 -10.63 2.41
CA GLU A 43 -17.64 -9.84 3.41
C GLU A 43 -18.92 -10.55 3.90
N GLY A 44 -19.12 -11.83 3.56
CA GLY A 44 -20.45 -12.43 3.72
C GLY A 44 -20.56 -13.92 3.99
N ASP A 45 -19.48 -14.67 4.21
CA ASP A 45 -19.63 -16.12 4.46
C ASP A 45 -20.33 -16.44 5.80
N GLY A 46 -20.60 -15.43 6.65
CA GLY A 46 -21.12 -15.66 7.99
C GLY A 46 -20.12 -16.39 8.88
N TYR A 47 -18.81 -16.30 8.59
CA TYR A 47 -17.75 -16.85 9.41
C TYR A 47 -16.65 -15.82 9.67
N ILE A 48 -16.18 -15.77 10.92
CA ILE A 48 -15.05 -14.97 11.37
C ILE A 48 -13.80 -15.84 11.25
N ARG A 49 -12.77 -15.31 10.58
CA ARG A 49 -11.48 -15.98 10.40
C ARG A 49 -10.43 -15.22 11.20
N PHE A 50 -9.73 -15.90 12.09
CA PHE A 50 -8.68 -15.31 12.92
C PHE A 50 -7.57 -16.34 13.17
N SER A 51 -6.41 -15.88 13.64
CA SER A 51 -5.24 -16.72 13.89
C SER A 51 -5.05 -17.01 15.37
N CYS A 52 -4.80 -18.28 15.71
CA CYS A 52 -4.31 -18.68 17.01
C CYS A 52 -2.81 -18.35 17.14
N PRO A 53 -2.30 -18.02 18.34
CA PRO A 53 -0.86 -17.79 18.57
C PRO A 53 0.05 -18.98 18.24
N CYS A 54 -0.50 -20.19 18.05
CA CYS A 54 0.26 -21.35 17.57
C CYS A 54 0.41 -21.38 16.04
N GLY A 55 -0.11 -20.38 15.32
CA GLY A 55 -0.06 -20.26 13.86
C GLY A 55 -1.24 -20.87 13.10
N ARG A 56 -2.17 -21.57 13.77
CA ARG A 56 -3.36 -22.13 13.10
C ARG A 56 -4.40 -21.06 12.80
N ARG A 57 -5.01 -21.14 11.62
CA ARG A 57 -6.16 -20.32 11.22
C ARG A 57 -7.45 -20.96 11.71
N LEU A 58 -8.20 -20.24 12.52
CA LEU A 58 -9.50 -20.63 13.06
C LEU A 58 -10.61 -20.01 12.22
N LYS A 59 -11.72 -20.74 12.11
CA LYS A 59 -12.95 -20.32 11.43
C LYS A 59 -14.12 -20.58 12.38
N VAL A 60 -14.77 -19.51 12.83
CA VAL A 60 -15.92 -19.58 13.75
C VAL A 60 -17.12 -18.95 13.05
N SER A 61 -18.33 -19.43 13.35
CA SER A 61 -19.54 -18.84 12.78
C SER A 61 -19.74 -17.41 13.31
N ALA A 62 -20.30 -16.54 12.48
CA ALA A 62 -20.68 -15.19 12.86
C ALA A 62 -22.11 -15.12 13.44
N VAL A 63 -22.91 -16.19 13.26
CA VAL A 63 -24.26 -16.31 13.81
C VAL A 63 -24.19 -16.67 15.29
N ASP A 64 -23.49 -17.76 15.62
CA ASP A 64 -23.16 -18.14 16.99
C ASP A 64 -21.73 -17.72 17.26
N ARG A 65 -21.56 -16.51 17.79
CA ARG A 65 -20.26 -15.90 18.08
C ARG A 65 -19.89 -16.10 19.55
N PRO A 66 -19.24 -17.21 19.94
CA PRO A 66 -18.74 -17.36 21.29
C PRO A 66 -17.62 -16.33 21.53
N ALA A 67 -17.56 -15.77 22.73
CA ALA A 67 -16.47 -14.86 23.13
C ALA A 67 -15.09 -15.55 23.04
N PHE A 68 -15.07 -16.88 23.20
CA PHE A 68 -13.86 -17.69 23.20
C PHE A 68 -14.02 -18.96 22.36
N GLY A 69 -13.02 -19.29 21.54
CA GLY A 69 -12.95 -20.54 20.79
C GLY A 69 -11.75 -21.38 21.23
N LYS A 70 -11.89 -22.71 21.32
CA LYS A 70 -10.76 -23.61 21.59
C LYS A 70 -10.02 -23.93 20.28
N CYS A 71 -8.70 -23.80 20.27
CA CYS A 71 -7.89 -24.26 19.15
C CYS A 71 -7.83 -25.79 19.14
N PRO A 72 -8.12 -26.46 18.00
CA PRO A 72 -8.10 -27.92 17.93
C PRO A 72 -6.68 -28.52 18.03
N ASP A 73 -5.63 -27.78 17.69
CA ASP A 73 -4.26 -28.30 17.70
C ASP A 73 -3.55 -28.09 19.04
N CYS A 74 -3.64 -26.89 19.61
CA CYS A 74 -2.94 -26.57 20.86
C CYS A 74 -3.83 -26.57 22.10
N GLY A 75 -5.15 -26.77 21.94
CA GLY A 75 -6.13 -26.76 23.04
C GLY A 75 -6.34 -25.40 23.71
N ARG A 76 -5.54 -24.38 23.35
CA ARG A 76 -5.61 -23.04 23.97
C ARG A 76 -6.94 -22.38 23.63
N VAL A 77 -7.49 -21.69 24.62
CA VAL A 77 -8.67 -20.84 24.47
C VAL A 77 -8.22 -19.52 23.83
N VAL A 78 -8.71 -19.23 22.63
CA VAL A 78 -8.38 -18.04 21.84
C VAL A 78 -9.60 -17.11 21.83
N PRO A 79 -9.45 -15.82 22.17
CA PRO A 79 -10.55 -14.87 22.09
C PRO A 79 -10.95 -14.65 20.62
N VAL A 80 -12.26 -14.70 20.35
CA VAL A 80 -12.78 -14.40 19.01
C VAL A 80 -12.87 -12.87 18.91
N PRO A 81 -12.23 -12.23 17.91
CA PRO A 81 -12.32 -10.78 17.78
C PRO A 81 -13.77 -10.37 17.51
N GLU A 82 -14.25 -9.37 18.26
CA GLU A 82 -15.52 -8.71 17.98
C GLU A 82 -15.46 -8.03 16.62
N ARG A 83 -16.62 -7.85 15.98
CA ARG A 83 -16.71 -7.04 14.76
C ARG A 83 -16.59 -5.63 15.31
N SER A 84 -15.37 -5.09 15.25
CA SER A 84 -15.05 -3.66 15.45
C SER A 84 -16.17 -2.94 16.18
N THR A 85 -16.24 -3.18 17.49
CA THR A 85 -17.10 -2.41 18.39
C THR A 85 -16.77 -0.96 18.10
N PRO A 86 -17.72 -0.10 17.69
CA PRO A 86 -17.41 1.29 17.41
C PRO A 86 -16.74 1.84 18.66
N LEU A 87 -15.47 2.20 18.50
CA LEU A 87 -14.68 2.71 19.61
C LEU A 87 -15.36 4.00 20.09
N PRO A 88 -15.29 4.31 21.39
CA PRO A 88 -15.82 5.58 21.88
C PRO A 88 -15.20 6.73 21.08
N PRO A 89 -15.95 7.82 20.84
CA PRO A 89 -15.55 8.92 19.94
C PRO A 89 -14.27 9.65 20.39
N SER A 90 -13.76 9.36 21.59
CA SER A 90 -12.51 9.89 22.14
C SER A 90 -11.28 8.99 21.92
N HIS A 91 -11.40 7.85 21.25
CA HIS A 91 -10.27 6.93 21.05
C HIS A 91 -9.36 7.43 19.90
N PRO A 92 -8.02 7.45 20.04
CA PRO A 92 -7.11 7.95 19.01
C PRO A 92 -7.15 7.16 17.68
N GLU A 93 -7.69 5.94 17.72
CA GLU A 93 -7.92 5.08 16.54
C GLU A 93 -9.41 5.00 16.12
N SER A 94 -10.29 5.82 16.70
CA SER A 94 -11.64 5.94 16.13
C SER A 94 -11.54 6.53 14.73
N PRO A 95 -12.35 6.06 13.76
CA PRO A 95 -12.50 6.76 12.49
C PRO A 95 -12.81 8.22 12.80
N THR A 96 -12.01 9.15 12.28
CA THR A 96 -12.36 10.57 12.30
C THR A 96 -13.75 10.68 11.69
N GLU A 97 -14.74 11.13 12.47
CA GLU A 97 -16.06 11.49 11.95
C GLU A 97 -15.83 12.26 10.64
N GLU A 98 -16.43 11.74 9.57
CA GLU A 98 -16.13 12.16 8.22
C GLU A 98 -16.24 13.69 8.11
N LEU A 99 -15.26 14.32 7.45
CA LEU A 99 -15.27 15.76 7.21
C LEU A 99 -16.64 16.15 6.67
N CYS A 100 -17.34 17.04 7.37
CA CYS A 100 -18.66 17.45 6.94
C CYS A 100 -18.57 18.22 5.61
N ASP A 101 -19.68 18.35 4.89
CA ASP A 101 -19.71 19.06 3.60
C ASP A 101 -19.12 20.49 3.70
N ALA A 102 -19.26 21.15 4.85
CA ALA A 102 -18.68 22.46 5.10
C ALA A 102 -17.14 22.43 5.19
N ASP A 103 -16.56 21.39 5.80
CA ASP A 103 -15.10 21.22 5.91
C ASP A 103 -14.48 20.85 4.55
N LEU A 104 -15.18 20.02 3.77
CA LEU A 104 -14.78 19.72 2.39
C LEU A 104 -14.77 20.99 1.53
N ALA A 105 -15.79 21.84 1.66
CA ALA A 105 -15.85 23.11 0.94
C ALA A 105 -14.74 24.10 1.37
N LEU A 106 -14.32 24.06 2.63
CA LEU A 106 -13.20 24.85 3.14
C LEU A 106 -11.88 24.39 2.52
N LEU A 107 -11.64 23.08 2.44
CA LEU A 107 -10.43 22.50 1.85
C LEU A 107 -10.33 22.79 0.36
N ASP A 108 -11.43 22.68 -0.39
CA ASP A 108 -11.44 22.99 -1.83
C ASP A 108 -11.11 24.47 -2.09
N ARG A 109 -11.64 25.37 -1.26
CA ARG A 109 -11.31 26.81 -1.34
C ARG A 109 -9.84 27.07 -1.05
N TRP A 110 -9.28 26.42 -0.03
CA TRP A 110 -7.86 26.51 0.28
C TRP A 110 -6.99 25.99 -0.85
N ALA A 111 -7.31 24.80 -1.40
CA ALA A 111 -6.57 24.17 -2.48
C ALA A 111 -6.56 25.04 -3.74
N SER A 112 -7.71 25.61 -4.11
CA SER A 112 -7.85 26.52 -5.25
C SER A 112 -7.00 27.79 -5.07
N GLY A 113 -7.01 28.37 -3.86
CA GLY A 113 -6.18 29.53 -3.55
C GLY A 113 -4.68 29.22 -3.57
N HIS A 114 -4.28 28.02 -3.16
CA HIS A 114 -2.88 27.63 -3.12
C HIS A 114 -2.32 27.29 -4.50
N LEU A 115 -3.12 26.65 -5.36
CA LEU A 115 -2.74 26.39 -6.76
C LEU A 115 -2.64 27.69 -7.55
N ALA A 116 -3.61 28.61 -7.42
CA ALA A 116 -3.55 29.90 -8.08
C ALA A 116 -2.31 30.74 -7.66
N ARG A 117 -1.87 30.63 -6.41
CA ARG A 117 -0.64 31.29 -5.93
C ARG A 117 0.63 30.60 -6.44
N ALA A 118 0.60 29.28 -6.65
CA ALA A 118 1.70 28.55 -7.27
C ALA A 118 1.85 28.96 -8.74
N ASP A 119 0.75 28.99 -9.50
CA ASP A 119 0.75 29.41 -10.91
C ASP A 119 1.20 30.88 -11.05
N ALA A 120 0.70 31.79 -10.19
CA ALA A 120 1.13 33.18 -10.19
C ALA A 120 2.61 33.36 -9.80
N SER A 121 3.16 32.44 -9.01
CA SER A 121 4.60 32.45 -8.69
C SER A 121 5.47 31.83 -9.78
N GLU A 122 4.92 30.97 -10.64
CA GLU A 122 5.59 30.46 -11.84
C GLU A 122 5.59 31.51 -12.96
N GLU A 123 4.49 32.24 -13.17
CA GLU A 123 4.44 33.34 -14.16
C GLU A 123 5.30 34.55 -13.76
N ALA A 124 5.44 34.83 -12.46
CA ALA A 124 6.34 35.90 -11.97
C ALA A 124 7.84 35.49 -11.98
N ALA A 125 8.16 34.21 -12.18
CA ALA A 125 9.54 33.70 -12.18
C ALA A 125 10.19 33.68 -13.58
N GLU A 126 9.49 34.06 -14.66
CA GLU A 126 10.03 34.02 -16.03
C GLU A 126 10.84 35.27 -16.44
N THR A 127 11.08 36.26 -15.56
CA THR A 127 11.84 37.48 -15.94
C THR A 127 13.12 37.76 -15.12
N GLU A 128 13.44 37.02 -14.06
CA GLU A 128 14.79 37.10 -13.47
C GLU A 128 15.34 35.71 -13.16
N ALA A 129 16.36 35.33 -13.92
CA ALA A 129 17.16 34.13 -13.72
C ALA A 129 17.87 34.18 -12.36
N ILE A 130 17.18 33.71 -11.32
CA ILE A 130 17.81 33.34 -10.06
C ILE A 130 18.49 31.99 -10.30
N PRO A 131 19.83 31.87 -10.15
CA PRO A 131 20.50 30.58 -10.25
C PRO A 131 19.91 29.65 -9.20
N THR A 132 19.30 28.56 -9.66
CA THR A 132 18.80 27.48 -8.82
C THR A 132 19.97 27.02 -7.95
N PRO A 133 19.95 27.18 -6.61
CA PRO A 133 20.88 26.43 -5.81
C PRO A 133 20.48 24.98 -6.01
N THR A 134 21.37 24.19 -6.61
CA THR A 134 21.33 22.74 -6.55
C THR A 134 21.36 22.37 -5.08
N ARG A 135 20.17 22.35 -4.49
CA ARG A 135 19.92 21.97 -3.12
C ARG A 135 20.04 20.45 -3.12
N THR A 136 21.29 20.00 -3.20
CA THR A 136 21.73 18.68 -2.84
C THR A 136 21.26 18.52 -1.40
N ARG A 137 20.04 17.99 -1.23
CA ARG A 137 19.59 17.44 0.05
C ARG A 137 20.61 16.37 0.36
N SER A 138 21.61 16.73 1.15
CA SER A 138 22.44 15.79 1.86
C SER A 138 21.51 15.03 2.80
N GLU A 139 20.89 13.99 2.25
CA GLU A 139 20.20 12.96 3.02
C GLU A 139 21.15 12.55 4.14
N VAL A 140 20.71 12.83 5.36
CA VAL A 140 21.41 12.57 6.61
C VAL A 140 21.66 11.06 6.68
N GLY A 141 22.80 10.61 6.16
CA GLY A 141 22.98 9.19 5.87
C GLY A 141 24.04 8.79 4.83
N LEU A 142 24.56 9.73 4.04
CA LEU A 142 25.48 9.40 2.95
C LEU A 142 26.87 10.03 3.14
N ARG A 143 27.90 9.21 2.94
CA ARG A 143 29.32 9.59 2.87
C ARG A 143 29.71 9.82 1.42
N VAL A 144 30.69 10.67 1.14
CA VAL A 144 31.19 10.88 -0.23
C VAL A 144 32.34 9.92 -0.51
N CYS A 145 32.30 9.21 -1.64
CA CYS A 145 33.41 8.36 -2.09
C CYS A 145 34.65 9.21 -2.38
N PRO A 146 35.84 8.88 -1.84
CA PRO A 146 37.06 9.63 -2.14
C PRO A 146 37.57 9.43 -3.57
N GLY A 147 37.15 8.36 -4.25
CA GLY A 147 37.57 8.06 -5.62
C GLY A 147 36.78 8.80 -6.69
N CYS A 148 35.45 8.83 -6.57
CA CYS A 148 34.56 9.37 -7.62
C CYS A 148 33.64 10.50 -7.17
N GLY A 149 33.66 10.90 -5.89
CA GLY A 149 32.82 11.98 -5.38
C GLY A 149 31.33 11.65 -5.27
N ARG A 150 30.90 10.42 -5.57
CA ARG A 150 29.49 10.03 -5.46
C ARG A 150 29.10 9.67 -4.03
N PRO A 151 27.83 9.93 -3.63
CA PRO A 151 27.36 9.61 -2.30
C PRO A 151 27.20 8.08 -2.15
N VAL A 152 27.65 7.58 -1.00
CA VAL A 152 27.71 6.16 -0.65
C VAL A 152 27.06 5.98 0.71
N HIS A 153 26.35 4.86 0.89
CA HIS A 153 25.72 4.52 2.16
C HIS A 153 26.76 4.42 3.30
N LEU A 154 26.44 4.92 4.51
CA LEU A 154 27.34 4.93 5.68
C LEU A 154 28.02 3.58 5.99
N GLY A 155 27.32 2.46 5.75
CA GLY A 155 27.81 1.10 6.04
C GLY A 155 28.67 0.46 4.95
N ALA A 156 28.75 1.05 3.76
CA ALA A 156 29.48 0.48 2.63
C ALA A 156 31.00 0.56 2.84
N SER A 157 31.71 -0.56 2.68
CA SER A 157 33.17 -0.63 2.70
C SER A 157 33.82 -0.35 1.34
N THR A 158 33.04 -0.43 0.25
CA THR A 158 33.49 -0.21 -1.13
C THR A 158 32.44 0.57 -1.91
N CYS A 159 32.89 1.53 -2.72
CA CYS A 159 32.01 2.29 -3.60
C CYS A 159 31.41 1.38 -4.68
N ARG A 160 30.09 1.41 -4.86
CA ARG A 160 29.41 0.61 -5.91
C ARG A 160 29.72 1.07 -7.34
N GLU A 161 30.24 2.28 -7.48
CA GLU A 161 30.45 2.92 -8.78
C GLU A 161 31.88 2.71 -9.30
N CYS A 162 32.88 3.04 -8.49
CA CYS A 162 34.28 3.00 -8.89
C CYS A 162 35.08 1.89 -8.19
N GLY A 163 34.47 1.13 -7.28
CA GLY A 163 35.14 0.06 -6.53
C GLY A 163 36.11 0.53 -5.44
N THR A 164 36.37 1.83 -5.32
CA THR A 164 37.31 2.38 -4.32
C THR A 164 36.84 2.04 -2.89
N PRO A 165 37.73 1.56 -2.01
CA PRO A 165 37.39 1.30 -0.62
C PRO A 165 37.05 2.62 0.10
N VAL A 166 35.92 2.63 0.83
CA VAL A 166 35.45 3.80 1.58
C VAL A 166 35.77 3.58 3.07
N PRO A 167 36.70 4.36 3.66
CA PRO A 167 37.11 4.15 5.05
C PRO A 167 35.95 4.42 6.00
N ARG A 168 35.77 3.55 7.00
CA ARG A 168 34.81 3.75 8.08
C ARG A 168 35.40 4.76 9.07
N ARG A 169 34.82 5.96 9.13
CA ARG A 169 34.97 6.87 10.27
C ARG A 169 34.02 6.46 11.39
#